data_AF-J3MKX8-F1
#
_entry.id   AF-J3MKX8-F1
#
_cell.length_a   1.000
_cell.length_b   1.000
_cell.length_c   1.000
_cell.angle_alpha   90.00
_cell.angle_beta   90.00
_cell.angle_gamma   90.00
#
_symmetry.space_group_name_H-M   'P 1'
#
loop_
_entity.id
_entity.type
_entity.pdbx_description
1 polymer ?
#
loop_
_entity_poly.entity_id
_entity_poly.type
_entity_poly.pdbx_seq_one_letter_code
_entity_poly.pdbx_strand_id
1 'polypeptide(L)'
;MASRPTPALPSDTELIQAQAELWRHSLLYLKQMTFKCAIELGIPTAIHNLGGTASLPELSVALSLPPAKQPYLTRLMRQLASSGVFTVVDGGDAMSGTYGLTPLSSILIDGVRIDGDAHQEAIVLALSSKYYVEAAMGLTDWFRKDHATPIPSPFEDVHGAVPFEESMERLDPESAKLFNQALAAHDHMGIGVLLRQCGQVFSGLRSLTDCCGGDGTTARSIAKAFPHVKCTVLDLPQVINNAPPSDGSVTYVAGDMFHSIPPSQAVMLKVVLHFWSDENCVKILSQCKKAIPSRADGGKVIIIDVVIGSSTSGPILETQLLLDMIMLVNFQGRQRDENDWSHIFKKAGFSEYKIVKKLGARCVFEVVLHFWSDENCVKILAQRKKAIPARADGGKVIIIDVVIGSRSSTSGPILEAQLLMDMLMLVNFRSRQRDENDWSDIFKKAGFSEYKIVSNWELDVSSRSIHKVVC
;
A
#
# COMPACT_ATOMS: atom_id res chain seq x y z
N MET A 1 -15.59 34.58 -31.00
CA MET A 1 -14.65 33.99 -30.03
C MET A 1 -14.55 34.95 -28.85
N ALA A 2 -15.00 34.56 -27.65
CA ALA A 2 -14.84 35.41 -26.47
C ALA A 2 -13.34 35.56 -26.16
N SER A 3 -12.85 36.79 -26.00
CA SER A 3 -11.47 37.07 -25.60
C SER A 3 -11.24 36.45 -24.22
N ARG A 4 -10.33 35.46 -24.12
CA ARG A 4 -9.91 34.94 -22.82
C ARG A 4 -9.34 36.10 -22.01
N PRO A 5 -9.77 36.29 -20.75
CA PRO A 5 -9.25 37.36 -19.92
C PRO A 5 -7.74 37.20 -19.77
N THR A 6 -7.00 38.30 -19.93
CA THR A 6 -5.57 38.34 -19.63
C THR A 6 -5.39 38.06 -18.14
N PRO A 7 -4.58 37.07 -17.74
CA PRO A 7 -4.35 36.79 -16.33
C PRO A 7 -3.73 38.02 -15.65
N ALA A 8 -4.20 38.33 -14.44
CA ALA A 8 -3.63 39.40 -13.63
C ALA A 8 -2.15 39.08 -13.31
N LEU A 9 -1.30 40.11 -13.33
CA LEU A 9 0.09 39.96 -12.89
C LEU A 9 0.14 39.74 -11.37
N PRO A 10 1.05 38.89 -10.86
CA PRO A 10 1.25 38.74 -9.41
C PRO A 10 1.73 40.04 -8.77
N SER A 11 1.38 40.23 -7.49
CA SER A 11 1.91 41.30 -6.63
C SER A 11 3.39 41.10 -6.29
N ASP A 12 4.08 42.17 -5.86
CA ASP A 12 5.48 42.10 -5.44
C ASP A 12 5.72 41.06 -4.33
N THR A 13 4.80 40.94 -3.37
CA THR A 13 4.86 39.93 -2.31
C THR A 13 4.76 38.51 -2.87
N GLU A 14 3.86 38.27 -3.82
CA GLU A 14 3.72 36.97 -4.49
C GLU A 14 4.96 36.65 -5.33
N LEU A 15 5.58 37.64 -5.98
CA LEU A 15 6.81 37.45 -6.75
C LEU A 15 8.00 37.07 -5.85
N ILE A 16 8.15 37.70 -4.69
CA ILE A 16 9.22 37.37 -3.72
C ILE A 16 9.04 35.94 -3.21
N GLN A 17 7.80 35.54 -2.87
CA GLN A 17 7.50 34.18 -2.45
C GLN A 17 7.78 33.17 -3.56
N ALA A 18 7.35 33.46 -4.79
CA ALA A 18 7.61 32.62 -5.96
C ALA A 18 9.11 32.47 -6.25
N GLN A 19 9.91 33.53 -6.03
CA GLN A 19 11.37 33.46 -6.19
C GLN A 19 12.01 32.53 -5.15
N ALA A 20 11.56 32.56 -3.90
CA ALA A 20 12.02 31.64 -2.88
C ALA A 20 11.65 30.18 -3.21
N GLU A 21 10.44 29.95 -3.72
CA GLU A 21 9.98 28.63 -4.15
C GLU A 21 10.75 28.11 -5.36
N LEU A 22 11.04 28.96 -6.35
CA LEU A 22 11.87 28.64 -7.50
C LEU A 22 13.25 28.12 -7.06
N TRP A 23 13.93 28.86 -6.19
CA TRP A 23 15.23 28.42 -5.67
C TRP A 23 15.13 27.15 -4.85
N ARG A 24 14.09 27.01 -4.02
CA ARG A 24 13.87 25.81 -3.21
C ARG A 24 13.76 24.57 -4.10
N HIS A 25 12.92 24.61 -5.14
CA HIS A 25 12.76 23.50 -6.08
C HIS A 25 14.05 23.21 -6.87
N SER A 26 14.73 24.25 -7.34
CA SER A 26 15.97 24.12 -8.11
C SER A 26 17.13 23.52 -7.30
N LEU A 27 17.11 23.66 -5.97
CA LEU A 27 18.17 23.19 -5.07
C LEU A 27 17.80 21.90 -4.32
N LEU A 28 16.66 21.25 -4.61
CA LEU A 28 16.26 20.01 -3.92
C LEU A 28 17.29 18.89 -4.08
N TYR A 29 18.01 18.82 -5.20
CA TYR A 29 19.08 17.84 -5.39
C TYR A 29 20.16 17.96 -4.31
N LEU A 30 20.48 19.18 -3.85
CA LEU A 30 21.44 19.37 -2.77
C LEU A 30 20.92 18.79 -1.46
N LYS A 31 19.61 18.87 -1.18
CA LYS A 31 19.04 18.22 0.02
C LYS A 31 19.22 16.71 0.01
N GLN A 32 19.06 16.09 -1.16
CA GLN A 32 19.29 14.66 -1.33
C GLN A 32 20.77 14.32 -1.15
N MET A 33 21.68 15.09 -1.76
CA MET A 33 23.12 14.82 -1.70
C MET A 33 23.72 15.10 -0.32
N THR A 34 23.24 16.10 0.42
CA THR A 34 23.65 16.32 1.81
C THR A 34 23.16 15.21 2.73
N PHE A 35 21.94 14.70 2.49
CA PHE A 35 21.41 13.57 3.24
C PHE A 35 22.19 12.29 2.98
N LYS A 36 22.50 11.99 1.70
CA LYS A 36 23.40 10.92 1.30
C LYS A 36 24.76 11.04 1.99
N CYS A 37 25.38 12.22 1.94
CA CYS A 37 26.67 12.49 2.57
C CYS A 37 26.65 12.20 4.09
N ALA A 38 25.57 12.58 4.78
CA ALA A 38 25.44 12.29 6.21
C ALA A 38 25.41 10.79 6.54
N ILE A 39 24.79 10.00 5.66
CA ILE A 39 24.71 8.54 5.78
C ILE A 39 26.07 7.91 5.46
N GLU A 40 26.70 8.29 4.34
CA GLU A 40 28.01 7.77 3.95
C GLU A 40 29.10 8.11 4.96
N LEU A 41 28.99 9.26 5.63
CA LEU A 41 29.87 9.63 6.74
C LEU A 41 29.53 8.88 8.04
N GLY A 42 28.39 8.20 8.16
CA GLY A 42 27.99 7.50 9.38
C GLY A 42 27.53 8.43 10.51
N ILE A 43 27.05 9.64 10.19
CA ILE A 43 26.65 10.65 11.19
C ILE A 43 25.58 10.14 12.16
N PRO A 44 24.47 9.50 11.71
CA PRO A 44 23.44 9.00 12.64
C PRO A 44 24.03 8.03 13.68
N THR A 45 24.84 7.07 13.23
CA THR A 45 25.50 6.09 14.09
C THR A 45 26.50 6.73 15.04
N ALA A 46 27.26 7.72 14.60
CA ALA A 46 28.19 8.45 15.46
C ALA A 46 27.46 9.20 16.58
N ILE A 47 26.35 9.91 16.27
CA ILE A 47 25.53 10.57 17.31
C ILE A 47 24.95 9.54 18.28
N HIS A 48 24.47 8.39 17.78
CA HIS A 48 23.96 7.32 18.64
C HIS A 48 25.03 6.83 19.62
N ASN A 49 26.23 6.53 19.12
CA ASN A 49 27.35 6.02 19.92
C ASN A 49 27.87 7.04 20.95
N LEU A 50 27.66 8.34 20.70
CA LEU A 50 27.98 9.43 21.63
C LEU A 50 26.89 9.67 22.69
N GLY A 51 25.84 8.85 22.74
CA GLY A 51 24.77 8.95 23.74
C GLY A 51 23.49 9.61 23.22
N GLY A 52 23.33 9.76 21.91
CA GLY A 52 22.12 10.29 21.26
C GLY A 52 22.14 11.78 20.96
N THR A 53 23.16 12.50 21.44
CA THR A 53 23.46 13.89 21.09
C THR A 53 24.96 14.07 20.89
N ALA A 54 25.37 15.03 20.05
CA ALA A 54 26.77 15.33 19.81
C ALA A 54 27.01 16.77 19.34
N SER A 55 28.06 17.40 19.85
CA SER A 55 28.59 18.67 19.34
C SER A 55 29.39 18.47 18.04
N LEU A 56 29.62 19.55 17.28
CA LEU A 56 30.42 19.49 16.05
C LEU A 56 31.87 19.02 16.26
N PRO A 57 32.59 19.44 17.33
CA PRO A 57 33.91 18.89 17.63
C PRO A 57 33.88 17.39 17.93
N GLU A 58 32.92 16.93 18.73
CA GLU A 58 32.76 15.49 19.05
C GLU A 58 32.48 14.67 17.80
N LEU A 59 31.59 15.15 16.92
CA LEU A 59 31.33 14.51 15.64
C LEU A 59 32.56 14.49 14.75
N SER A 60 33.31 15.59 14.68
CA SER A 60 34.53 15.64 13.86
C SER A 60 35.54 14.59 14.32
N VAL A 61 35.69 14.39 15.63
CA VAL A 61 36.58 13.36 16.20
C VAL A 61 36.02 11.96 15.96
N ALA A 62 34.74 11.71 16.27
CA ALA A 62 34.12 10.39 16.12
C ALA A 62 34.13 9.89 14.67
N LEU A 63 34.00 10.80 13.71
CA LEU A 63 34.00 10.53 12.28
C LEU A 63 35.40 10.59 11.65
N SER A 64 36.45 10.84 12.46
CA SER A 64 37.83 11.00 11.99
C SER A 64 37.99 12.04 10.86
N LEU A 65 37.24 13.14 10.94
CA LEU A 65 37.26 14.21 9.93
C LEU A 65 38.47 15.14 10.12
N PRO A 66 39.09 15.63 9.04
CA PRO A 66 40.17 16.60 9.14
C PRO A 66 39.72 17.89 9.85
N PRO A 67 40.49 18.46 10.79
CA PRO A 67 40.11 19.68 11.52
C PRO A 67 39.76 20.87 10.60
N ALA A 68 40.48 20.99 9.47
CA ALA A 68 40.21 22.01 8.45
C ALA A 68 38.81 21.91 7.81
N LYS A 69 38.13 20.77 7.95
CA LYS A 69 36.78 20.55 7.41
C LYS A 69 35.66 20.93 8.38
N GLN A 70 35.97 21.28 9.63
CA GLN A 70 34.99 21.58 10.66
C GLN A 70 33.98 22.68 10.27
N PRO A 71 34.37 23.83 9.65
CA PRO A 71 33.39 24.85 9.23
C PRO A 71 32.40 24.36 8.16
N TYR A 72 32.79 23.37 7.35
CA TYR A 72 31.91 22.79 6.33
C TYR A 72 30.93 21.78 6.94
N LEU A 73 31.36 21.03 7.96
CA LEU A 73 30.47 20.18 8.74
C LEU A 73 29.36 21.01 9.41
N THR A 74 29.68 22.20 9.94
CA THR A 74 28.67 23.15 10.46
C THR A 74 27.61 23.48 9.42
N ARG A 75 27.99 23.72 8.16
CA ARG A 75 27.04 24.04 7.08
C ARG A 75 26.15 22.84 6.74
N LEU A 76 26.74 21.64 6.69
CA LEU A 76 26.03 20.40 6.42
C LEU A 76 24.99 20.11 7.52
N MET A 77 25.44 20.07 8.77
CA MET A 77 24.59 19.73 9.92
C MET A 77 23.44 20.72 10.12
N ARG A 78 23.69 22.02 9.92
CA ARG A 78 22.65 23.05 9.96
C ARG A 78 21.54 22.82 8.92
N GLN A 79 21.90 22.44 7.69
CA GLN A 79 20.89 22.19 6.65
C GLN A 79 20.12 20.88 6.92
N LEU A 80 20.78 19.85 7.43
CA LEU A 80 20.15 18.59 7.82
C LEU A 80 19.20 18.79 9.01
N ALA A 81 19.60 19.59 9.99
CA ALA A 81 18.75 19.95 11.13
C ALA A 81 17.54 20.78 10.69
N SER A 82 17.73 21.78 9.81
CA SER A 82 16.60 22.56 9.28
C SER A 82 15.65 21.75 8.40
N SER A 83 16.10 20.61 7.90
CA SER A 83 15.28 19.65 7.15
C SER A 83 14.67 18.55 8.02
N GLY A 84 14.88 18.59 9.34
CA GLY A 84 14.32 17.63 10.30
C GLY A 84 15.04 16.28 10.38
N VAL A 85 16.19 16.13 9.71
CA VAL A 85 17.01 14.91 9.79
C VAL A 85 17.65 14.79 11.18
N PHE A 86 18.07 15.91 11.75
CA PHE A 86 18.59 16.01 13.11
C PHE A 86 17.85 17.14 13.86
N THR A 87 17.95 17.17 15.18
CA THR A 87 17.45 18.26 16.02
C THR A 87 18.60 19.08 16.60
N VAL A 88 18.34 20.33 16.99
CA VAL A 88 19.28 21.17 17.76
C VAL A 88 18.76 21.22 19.20
N VAL A 89 19.55 20.70 20.16
CA VAL A 89 19.06 20.37 21.51
C VAL A 89 19.08 21.56 22.48
N ASP A 90 20.15 22.37 22.46
CA ASP A 90 20.42 23.31 23.56
C ASP A 90 19.88 24.74 23.34
N GLY A 91 18.94 24.95 22.40
CA GLY A 91 18.45 26.30 22.07
C GLY A 91 19.51 27.28 21.54
N GLY A 92 20.76 26.83 21.39
CA GLY A 92 21.83 27.53 20.68
C GLY A 92 21.48 27.66 19.19
N ASP A 93 22.10 28.62 18.52
CA ASP A 93 21.92 28.73 17.08
C ASP A 93 22.43 27.47 16.35
N ALA A 94 21.95 27.23 15.14
CA ALA A 94 22.43 26.10 14.33
C ALA A 94 23.92 26.20 13.94
N MET A 95 24.66 27.21 14.41
CA MET A 95 26.10 27.38 14.18
C MET A 95 26.95 26.82 15.32
N SER A 96 26.39 26.74 16.53
CA SER A 96 27.10 26.35 17.76
C SER A 96 26.39 25.26 18.58
N GLY A 97 25.20 24.84 18.15
CA GLY A 97 24.37 23.89 18.89
C GLY A 97 24.85 22.43 18.85
N THR A 98 24.47 21.70 19.90
CA THR A 98 24.52 20.24 19.99
C THR A 98 23.41 19.62 19.13
N TYR A 99 23.76 18.61 18.32
CA TYR A 99 22.83 17.92 17.44
C TYR A 99 22.31 16.64 18.07
N GLY A 100 21.01 16.38 17.95
CA GLY A 100 20.36 15.16 18.44
C GLY A 100 19.70 14.36 17.32
N LEU A 101 19.43 13.10 17.60
CA LEU A 101 18.66 12.22 16.71
C LEU A 101 17.18 12.65 16.64
N THR A 102 16.56 12.41 15.48
CA THR A 102 15.12 12.51 15.23
C THR A 102 14.59 11.14 14.81
N PRO A 103 13.26 10.91 14.74
CA PRO A 103 12.74 9.66 14.22
C PRO A 103 13.27 9.28 12.82
N LEU A 104 13.57 10.27 11.96
CA LEU A 104 14.15 10.03 10.64
C LEU A 104 15.61 9.57 10.72
N SER A 105 16.46 10.21 11.53
CA SER A 105 17.85 9.73 11.68
C SER A 105 17.94 8.43 12.48
N SER A 106 16.98 8.15 13.37
CA SER A 106 16.96 6.90 14.15
C SER A 106 16.83 5.64 13.28
N ILE A 107 16.05 5.70 12.20
CA ILE A 107 15.90 4.55 11.28
C ILE A 107 17.13 4.31 10.37
N LEU A 108 18.16 5.14 10.50
CA LEU A 108 19.41 5.08 9.73
C LEU A 108 20.61 4.63 10.57
N ILE A 109 20.41 4.31 11.84
CA ILE A 109 21.50 3.92 12.74
C ILE A 109 21.92 2.49 12.43
N ASP A 110 23.17 2.31 12.02
CA ASP A 110 23.74 0.98 11.77
C ASP A 110 23.79 0.13 13.06
N GLY A 111 23.51 -1.16 12.92
CA GLY A 111 23.47 -2.13 14.01
C GLY A 111 22.25 -2.01 14.93
N VAL A 112 21.39 -1.01 14.77
CA VAL A 112 20.18 -0.83 15.58
C VAL A 112 18.96 -1.26 14.79
N ARG A 113 18.20 -2.21 15.36
CA ARG A 113 16.90 -2.63 14.82
C ARG A 113 15.77 -1.89 15.51
N ILE A 114 14.94 -1.20 14.75
CA ILE A 114 13.73 -0.54 15.24
C ILE A 114 12.54 -1.39 14.82
N ASP A 115 11.76 -1.90 15.79
CA ASP A 115 10.63 -2.79 15.54
C ASP A 115 10.97 -4.08 14.77
N GLY A 116 12.23 -4.51 14.83
CA GLY A 116 12.73 -5.68 14.08
C GLY A 116 13.17 -5.35 12.65
N ASP A 117 12.93 -4.13 12.17
CA ASP A 117 13.42 -3.65 10.88
C ASP A 117 14.90 -3.28 10.98
N ALA A 118 15.67 -3.65 9.96
CA ALA A 118 17.04 -3.20 9.78
C ALA A 118 17.10 -1.70 9.47
N HIS A 119 18.29 -1.11 9.56
CA HIS A 119 18.50 0.28 9.18
C HIS A 119 18.23 0.50 7.69
N GLN A 120 17.74 1.69 7.34
CA GLN A 120 17.11 1.98 6.05
C GLN A 120 18.04 2.75 5.09
N GLU A 121 19.36 2.69 5.31
CA GLU A 121 20.34 3.48 4.54
C GLU A 121 20.35 3.12 3.06
N ALA A 122 20.16 1.84 2.74
CA ALA A 122 20.21 1.32 1.37
C ALA A 122 19.19 2.04 0.47
N ILE A 123 18.03 2.41 1.01
CA ILE A 123 17.01 3.19 0.29
C ILE A 123 17.58 4.54 -0.15
N VAL A 124 18.26 5.26 0.77
CA VAL A 124 18.80 6.58 0.46
C VAL A 124 19.94 6.47 -0.55
N LEU A 125 20.83 5.50 -0.37
CA LEU A 125 21.97 5.27 -1.25
C LEU A 125 21.53 4.83 -2.66
N ALA A 126 20.53 3.95 -2.78
CA ALA A 126 19.98 3.52 -4.07
C ALA A 126 19.29 4.66 -4.82
N LEU A 127 18.41 5.42 -4.14
CA LEU A 127 17.68 6.53 -4.74
C LEU A 127 18.59 7.72 -5.12
N SER A 128 19.80 7.77 -4.58
CA SER A 128 20.84 8.76 -4.90
C SER A 128 22.02 8.16 -5.68
N SER A 129 21.82 6.97 -6.26
CA SER A 129 22.80 6.31 -7.13
C SER A 129 22.96 7.06 -8.46
N LYS A 130 24.12 6.88 -9.10
CA LYS A 130 24.39 7.48 -10.42
C LYS A 130 23.31 7.11 -11.44
N TYR A 131 22.88 5.84 -11.47
CA TYR A 131 21.93 5.35 -12.46
C TYR A 131 20.54 5.99 -12.32
N TYR A 132 20.03 6.10 -11.09
CA TYR A 132 18.72 6.70 -10.82
C TYR A 132 18.74 8.21 -11.14
N VAL A 133 19.82 8.90 -10.78
CA VAL A 133 19.98 10.32 -11.05
C VAL A 133 20.13 10.59 -12.56
N GLU A 134 20.95 9.80 -13.27
CA GLU A 134 21.13 9.93 -14.72
C GLU A 134 19.83 9.65 -15.49
N ALA A 135 19.08 8.62 -15.09
CA ALA A 135 17.76 8.34 -15.67
C ALA A 135 16.79 9.52 -15.50
N ALA A 136 16.77 10.14 -14.31
CA ALA A 136 15.96 11.32 -14.03
C ALA A 136 16.42 12.55 -14.84
N MET A 137 17.73 12.73 -15.05
CA MET A 137 18.27 13.80 -15.90
C MET A 137 17.83 13.65 -17.36
N GLY A 138 17.67 12.41 -17.85
CA GLY A 138 17.22 12.09 -19.20
C GLY A 138 15.72 12.30 -19.47
N LEU A 139 14.91 12.63 -18.47
CA LEU A 139 13.45 12.72 -18.59
C LEU A 139 12.96 13.62 -19.74
N THR A 140 13.60 14.78 -19.94
CA THR A 140 13.19 15.72 -21.00
C THR A 140 13.35 15.12 -22.39
N ASP A 141 14.45 14.40 -22.61
CA ASP A 141 14.73 13.77 -23.90
C ASP A 141 13.84 12.55 -24.11
N TRP A 142 13.59 11.76 -23.05
CA TRP A 142 12.64 10.64 -23.08
C TRP A 142 11.22 11.10 -23.50
N PHE A 143 10.71 12.20 -22.93
CA PHE A 143 9.38 12.74 -23.32
C PHE A 143 9.31 13.22 -24.77
N ARG A 144 10.44 13.63 -25.36
CA ARG A 144 10.50 14.14 -26.74
C ARG A 144 10.76 13.04 -27.76
N LYS A 145 11.38 11.95 -27.33
CA LYS A 145 11.74 10.82 -28.19
C LYS A 145 10.49 10.04 -28.54
N ASP A 146 10.40 9.65 -29.81
CA ASP A 146 9.36 8.72 -30.27
C ASP A 146 9.79 7.29 -29.91
N HIS A 147 8.95 6.59 -29.16
CA HIS A 147 9.24 5.24 -28.69
C HIS A 147 8.29 4.24 -29.34
N ALA A 148 8.84 3.17 -29.90
CA ALA A 148 8.05 2.01 -30.29
C ALA A 148 7.45 1.35 -29.04
N THR A 149 6.27 0.73 -29.18
CA THR A 149 5.65 -0.02 -28.09
C THR A 149 6.27 -1.43 -27.95
N PRO A 150 6.49 -1.93 -26.72
CA PRO A 150 6.24 -1.28 -25.43
C PRO A 150 7.25 -0.15 -25.14
N ILE A 151 6.76 0.91 -24.51
CA ILE A 151 7.58 2.08 -24.17
C ILE A 151 8.51 1.72 -23.00
N PRO A 152 9.85 1.82 -23.14
CA PRO A 152 10.78 1.56 -22.04
C PRO A 152 10.70 2.66 -20.99
N SER A 153 11.06 2.34 -19.74
CA SER A 153 11.23 3.38 -18.72
C SER A 153 12.42 4.29 -19.08
N PRO A 154 12.48 5.54 -18.60
CA PRO A 154 13.67 6.39 -18.75
C PRO A 154 14.96 5.70 -18.31
N PHE A 155 14.92 4.92 -17.23
CA PHE A 155 16.06 4.13 -16.77
C PHE A 155 16.50 3.11 -17.83
N GLU A 156 15.56 2.34 -18.38
CA GLU A 156 15.84 1.34 -19.40
C GLU A 156 16.36 1.98 -20.70
N ASP A 157 15.79 3.12 -21.10
CA ASP A 157 16.21 3.83 -22.32
C ASP A 157 17.64 4.38 -22.22
N VAL A 158 18.02 4.90 -21.05
CA VAL A 158 19.35 5.48 -20.82
C VAL A 158 20.41 4.39 -20.61
N HIS A 159 20.09 3.33 -19.87
CA HIS A 159 21.09 2.36 -19.41
C HIS A 159 21.06 1.01 -20.15
N GLY A 160 20.00 0.71 -20.90
CA GLY A 160 19.82 -0.59 -21.56
C GLY A 160 19.69 -1.76 -20.57
N ALA A 161 19.31 -1.47 -19.32
CA ALA A 161 19.16 -2.43 -18.23
C ALA A 161 17.89 -2.11 -17.43
N VAL A 162 17.38 -3.11 -16.70
CA VAL A 162 16.17 -2.99 -15.88
C VAL A 162 16.54 -3.27 -14.43
N PRO A 163 16.14 -2.43 -13.46
CA PRO A 163 16.43 -2.68 -12.05
C PRO A 163 15.85 -4.04 -11.61
N PHE A 164 16.57 -4.74 -10.74
CA PHE A 164 16.22 -6.08 -10.22
C PHE A 164 16.22 -7.22 -11.25
N GLU A 165 16.65 -6.97 -12.48
CA GLU A 165 16.87 -8.02 -13.48
C GLU A 165 18.35 -8.33 -13.68
N GLU A 166 18.63 -9.47 -14.31
CA GLU A 166 20.00 -9.91 -14.64
C GLU A 166 20.75 -8.89 -15.52
N SER A 167 20.03 -8.08 -16.29
CA SER A 167 20.63 -6.99 -17.08
C SER A 167 21.35 -5.96 -16.21
N MET A 168 20.81 -5.64 -15.02
CA MET A 168 21.44 -4.74 -14.08
C MET A 168 22.66 -5.38 -13.41
N GLU A 169 22.59 -6.67 -13.08
CA GLU A 169 23.74 -7.41 -12.53
C GLU A 169 24.90 -7.47 -13.53
N ARG A 170 24.61 -7.62 -14.82
CA ARG A 170 25.64 -7.57 -15.89
C ARG A 170 26.22 -6.17 -16.08
N LEU A 171 25.41 -5.12 -15.88
CA LEU A 171 25.85 -3.73 -16.05
C LEU A 171 26.72 -3.26 -14.89
N ASP A 172 26.27 -3.45 -13.65
CA ASP A 172 26.98 -3.04 -12.44
C ASP A 172 26.49 -3.89 -11.24
N PRO A 173 27.23 -4.96 -10.87
CA PRO A 173 26.85 -5.87 -9.79
C PRO A 173 26.73 -5.18 -8.42
N GLU A 174 27.54 -4.15 -8.15
CA GLU A 174 27.52 -3.44 -6.87
C GLU A 174 26.23 -2.62 -6.74
N SER A 175 25.84 -1.93 -7.82
CA SER A 175 24.59 -1.19 -7.89
C SER A 175 23.38 -2.13 -7.86
N ALA A 176 23.43 -3.27 -8.57
CA ALA A 176 22.37 -4.28 -8.52
C ALA A 176 22.16 -4.82 -7.09
N LYS A 177 23.25 -5.13 -6.37
CA LYS A 177 23.20 -5.54 -4.97
C LYS A 177 22.60 -4.45 -4.08
N LEU A 178 23.02 -3.20 -4.25
CA LEU A 178 22.50 -2.06 -3.49
C LEU A 178 21.00 -1.88 -3.74
N PHE A 179 20.54 -1.99 -4.98
CA PHE A 179 19.12 -1.90 -5.31
C PHE A 179 18.33 -3.02 -4.63
N ASN A 180 18.79 -4.27 -4.71
CA ASN A 180 18.15 -5.39 -4.03
C ASN A 180 18.07 -5.18 -2.50
N GLN A 181 19.11 -4.62 -1.88
CA GLN A 181 19.10 -4.26 -0.46
C GLN A 181 18.07 -3.15 -0.16
N ALA A 182 17.96 -2.15 -1.03
CA ALA A 182 16.99 -1.07 -0.89
C ALA A 182 15.55 -1.57 -1.04
N LEU A 183 15.30 -2.49 -1.98
CA LEU A 183 14.01 -3.13 -2.18
C LEU A 183 13.61 -3.93 -0.94
N ALA A 184 14.49 -4.79 -0.44
CA ALA A 184 14.25 -5.55 0.79
C ALA A 184 13.98 -4.63 2.00
N ALA A 185 14.73 -3.52 2.13
CA ALA A 185 14.50 -2.54 3.19
C ALA A 185 13.11 -1.89 3.08
N HIS A 186 12.71 -1.46 1.88
CA HIS A 186 11.39 -0.89 1.61
C HIS A 186 10.26 -1.89 1.86
N ASP A 187 10.46 -3.16 1.49
CA ASP A 187 9.48 -4.23 1.62
C ASP A 187 9.33 -4.73 3.06
N HIS A 188 10.29 -4.45 3.94
CA HIS A 188 10.12 -4.72 5.38
C HIS A 188 9.65 -3.50 6.15
N MET A 189 9.93 -2.29 5.65
CA MET A 189 9.69 -1.04 6.36
C MET A 189 8.27 -0.94 6.95
N GLY A 190 8.20 -0.85 8.29
CA GLY A 190 6.98 -0.55 9.01
C GLY A 190 6.07 -1.76 9.24
N ILE A 191 6.56 -2.99 9.07
CA ILE A 191 5.78 -4.20 9.40
C ILE A 191 5.38 -4.23 10.87
N GLY A 192 6.24 -3.80 11.80
CA GLY A 192 5.90 -3.73 13.23
C GLY A 192 4.75 -2.74 13.51
N VAL A 193 4.75 -1.58 12.87
CA VAL A 193 3.66 -0.60 12.95
C VAL A 193 2.37 -1.17 12.35
N LEU A 194 2.48 -1.84 11.20
CA LEU A 194 1.34 -2.49 10.54
C LEU A 194 0.71 -3.56 11.43
N LEU A 195 1.49 -4.43 12.07
CA LEU A 195 0.97 -5.46 12.97
C LEU A 195 0.27 -4.84 14.19
N ARG A 196 0.81 -3.77 14.77
CA ARG A 196 0.19 -3.09 15.92
C ARG A 196 -1.08 -2.33 15.56
N GLN A 197 -1.12 -1.64 14.42
CA GLN A 197 -2.25 -0.77 14.05
C GLN A 197 -3.30 -1.45 13.17
N CYS A 198 -2.94 -2.55 12.51
CA CYS A 198 -3.78 -3.26 11.55
C CYS A 198 -3.89 -4.76 11.85
N GLY A 199 -3.43 -5.23 13.02
CA GLY A 199 -3.44 -6.64 13.41
C GLY A 199 -4.80 -7.34 13.26
N GLN A 200 -5.90 -6.60 13.38
CA GLN A 200 -7.26 -7.09 13.13
C GLN A 200 -7.48 -7.68 11.74
N VAL A 201 -6.68 -7.28 10.74
CA VAL A 201 -6.77 -7.84 9.38
C VAL A 201 -6.30 -9.29 9.34
N PHE A 202 -5.46 -9.70 10.29
CA PHE A 202 -4.96 -11.08 10.41
C PHE A 202 -5.74 -11.92 11.44
N SER A 203 -6.57 -11.29 12.27
CA SER A 203 -7.36 -11.99 13.28
C SER A 203 -8.30 -13.03 12.68
N GLY A 204 -8.27 -14.25 13.23
CA GLY A 204 -9.12 -15.37 12.81
C GLY A 204 -8.65 -16.09 11.55
N LEU A 205 -7.51 -15.69 10.97
CA LEU A 205 -6.89 -16.43 9.88
C LEU A 205 -6.24 -17.73 10.39
N ARG A 206 -6.29 -18.76 9.56
CA ARG A 206 -5.58 -20.05 9.77
C ARG A 206 -4.41 -20.23 8.82
N SER A 207 -4.49 -19.65 7.63
CA SER A 207 -3.40 -19.65 6.66
C SER A 207 -3.35 -18.37 5.86
N LEU A 208 -2.13 -17.93 5.56
CA LEU A 208 -1.82 -16.74 4.77
C LEU A 208 -0.75 -17.10 3.74
N THR A 209 -0.94 -16.70 2.49
CA THR A 209 0.11 -16.73 1.46
C THR A 209 0.56 -15.30 1.21
N ASP A 210 1.82 -15.00 1.54
CA ASP A 210 2.52 -13.75 1.23
C ASP A 210 3.12 -13.87 -0.17
N CYS A 211 2.50 -13.21 -1.15
CA CYS A 211 2.91 -13.27 -2.56
C CYS A 211 3.98 -12.23 -2.86
N CYS A 212 5.05 -12.64 -3.53
CA CYS A 212 6.29 -11.88 -3.67
C CYS A 212 6.84 -11.45 -2.30
N GLY A 213 6.81 -12.37 -1.33
CA GLY A 213 7.20 -12.10 0.05
C GLY A 213 8.72 -12.11 0.29
N GLY A 214 9.53 -12.30 -0.76
CA GLY A 214 10.98 -12.19 -0.72
C GLY A 214 11.63 -13.17 0.25
N ASP A 215 12.46 -12.64 1.15
CA ASP A 215 13.17 -13.43 2.16
C ASP A 215 12.26 -13.94 3.30
N GLY A 216 10.96 -13.61 3.28
CA GLY A 216 9.96 -14.04 4.25
C GLY A 216 9.93 -13.26 5.56
N THR A 217 10.65 -12.14 5.71
CA THR A 217 10.69 -11.38 6.98
C THR A 217 9.32 -10.84 7.38
N THR A 218 8.51 -10.40 6.40
CA THR A 218 7.12 -9.98 6.63
C THR A 218 6.27 -11.15 7.14
N ALA A 219 6.28 -12.27 6.43
CA ALA A 219 5.58 -13.49 6.82
C ALA A 219 6.01 -14.02 8.21
N ARG A 220 7.31 -14.01 8.53
CA ARG A 220 7.82 -14.39 9.86
C ARG A 220 7.31 -13.47 10.97
N SER A 221 7.26 -12.16 10.71
CA SER A 221 6.74 -11.18 11.66
C SER A 221 5.25 -11.42 11.94
N ILE A 222 4.47 -11.76 10.90
CA ILE A 222 3.06 -12.15 11.04
C ILE A 222 2.93 -13.46 11.81
N ALA A 223 3.69 -14.50 11.46
CA ALA A 223 3.66 -15.79 12.15
C ALA A 223 4.03 -15.65 13.63
N LYS A 224 4.98 -14.78 13.97
CA LYS A 224 5.35 -14.47 15.36
C LYS A 224 4.22 -13.76 16.12
N ALA A 225 3.56 -12.80 15.49
CA ALA A 225 2.46 -12.05 16.09
C ALA A 225 1.16 -12.88 16.19
N PHE A 226 0.94 -13.80 15.24
CA PHE A 226 -0.22 -14.67 15.15
C PHE A 226 0.21 -16.14 14.97
N PRO A 227 0.67 -16.82 16.04
CA PRO A 227 1.27 -18.18 15.94
C PRO A 227 0.34 -19.27 15.39
N HIS A 228 -0.96 -19.00 15.31
CA HIS A 228 -1.97 -19.90 14.76
C HIS A 228 -2.11 -19.77 13.23
N VAL A 229 -1.53 -18.72 12.62
CA VAL A 229 -1.59 -18.47 11.18
C VAL A 229 -0.41 -19.15 10.50
N LYS A 230 -0.68 -20.19 9.70
CA LYS A 230 0.35 -20.80 8.86
C LYS A 230 0.70 -19.87 7.69
N CYS A 231 1.92 -19.37 7.68
CA CYS A 231 2.37 -18.44 6.64
C CYS A 231 3.16 -19.18 5.56
N THR A 232 2.78 -18.95 4.30
CA THR A 232 3.48 -19.41 3.11
C THR A 232 4.04 -18.20 2.37
N VAL A 233 5.31 -18.23 1.99
CA VAL A 233 5.93 -17.22 1.12
C VAL A 233 5.98 -17.79 -0.28
N LEU A 234 5.31 -17.12 -1.22
CA LEU A 234 5.39 -17.42 -2.65
C LEU A 234 6.32 -16.40 -3.31
N ASP A 235 7.36 -16.87 -3.97
CA ASP A 235 8.21 -16.01 -4.80
C ASP A 235 8.86 -16.81 -5.94
N LEU A 236 9.54 -16.13 -6.86
CA LEU A 236 10.22 -16.77 -7.98
C LEU A 236 11.33 -17.72 -7.48
N PRO A 237 11.63 -18.80 -8.24
CA PRO A 237 12.61 -19.80 -7.82
C PRO A 237 13.96 -19.24 -7.39
N GLN A 238 14.49 -18.27 -8.13
CA GLN A 238 15.77 -17.62 -7.81
C GLN A 238 15.74 -16.84 -6.50
N VAL A 239 14.59 -16.26 -6.13
CA VAL A 239 14.42 -15.52 -4.86
C VAL A 239 14.36 -16.52 -3.70
N ILE A 240 13.55 -17.56 -3.84
CA ILE A 240 13.41 -18.62 -2.82
C ILE A 240 14.72 -19.37 -2.59
N ASN A 241 15.51 -19.61 -3.63
CA ASN A 241 16.83 -20.26 -3.49
C ASN A 241 17.82 -19.43 -2.66
N ASN A 242 17.65 -18.11 -2.61
CA ASN A 242 18.47 -17.19 -1.83
C ASN A 242 17.86 -16.87 -0.45
N ALA A 243 16.67 -17.39 -0.15
CA ALA A 243 15.99 -17.15 1.11
C ALA A 243 16.71 -17.83 2.29
N PRO A 244 16.62 -17.28 3.51
CA PRO A 244 17.14 -17.93 4.70
C PRO A 244 16.54 -19.34 4.89
N PRO A 245 17.30 -20.31 5.41
CA PRO A 245 16.78 -21.63 5.73
C PRO A 245 15.49 -21.53 6.57
N SER A 246 14.51 -22.38 6.28
CA SER A 246 13.27 -22.39 7.06
C SER A 246 13.57 -22.72 8.52
N ASP A 247 13.13 -21.85 9.42
CA ASP A 247 13.13 -22.06 10.88
C ASP A 247 11.84 -22.76 11.34
N GLY A 248 11.00 -23.23 10.40
CA GLY A 248 9.69 -23.83 10.65
C GLY A 248 8.56 -22.83 10.87
N SER A 249 8.84 -21.52 10.96
CA SER A 249 7.80 -20.50 11.14
C SER A 249 7.07 -20.13 9.85
N VAL A 250 7.74 -20.30 8.70
CA VAL A 250 7.19 -20.05 7.36
C VAL A 250 7.54 -21.19 6.40
N THR A 251 6.65 -21.44 5.44
CA THR A 251 6.88 -22.37 4.33
C THR A 251 7.20 -21.57 3.07
N TYR A 252 8.29 -21.90 2.38
CA TYR A 252 8.62 -21.27 1.09
C TYR A 252 8.08 -22.10 -0.07
N VAL A 253 7.50 -21.43 -1.06
CA VAL A 253 7.04 -22.03 -2.31
C VAL A 253 7.62 -21.23 -3.47
N ALA A 254 8.44 -21.90 -4.28
CA ALA A 254 8.93 -21.33 -5.54
C ALA A 254 7.83 -21.40 -6.60
N GLY A 255 7.49 -20.28 -7.22
CA GLY A 255 6.47 -20.23 -8.26
C GLY A 255 6.24 -18.83 -8.82
N ASP A 256 5.38 -18.76 -9.84
CA ASP A 256 4.98 -17.51 -10.48
C ASP A 256 3.51 -17.20 -10.16
N MET A 257 3.28 -16.05 -9.51
CA MET A 257 1.95 -15.58 -9.13
C MET A 257 1.00 -15.32 -10.31
N PHE A 258 1.52 -15.10 -11.53
CA PHE A 258 0.70 -15.00 -12.74
C PHE A 258 0.06 -16.34 -13.12
N HIS A 259 0.69 -17.45 -12.72
CA HIS A 259 0.26 -18.79 -13.06
C HIS A 259 -0.55 -19.45 -11.94
N SER A 260 0.01 -19.53 -10.73
CA SER A 260 -0.61 -20.21 -9.60
C SER A 260 -0.18 -19.59 -8.28
N ILE A 261 -1.14 -19.48 -7.35
CA ILE A 261 -0.89 -19.07 -5.97
C ILE A 261 -1.35 -20.21 -5.05
N PRO A 262 -0.53 -20.66 -4.09
CA PRO A 262 -0.90 -21.70 -3.13
C PRO A 262 -2.21 -21.38 -2.39
N PRO A 263 -3.15 -22.33 -2.29
CA PRO A 263 -4.40 -22.12 -1.61
C PRO A 263 -4.22 -21.73 -0.13
N SER A 264 -4.88 -20.66 0.29
CA SER A 264 -4.80 -20.13 1.65
C SER A 264 -6.07 -19.38 2.01
N GLN A 265 -6.34 -19.19 3.31
CA GLN A 265 -7.51 -18.42 3.73
C GLN A 265 -7.38 -16.95 3.33
N ALA A 266 -6.16 -16.41 3.36
CA ALA A 266 -5.88 -15.09 2.80
C ALA A 266 -4.64 -15.09 1.90
N VAL A 267 -4.67 -14.24 0.89
CA VAL A 267 -3.50 -13.89 0.07
C VAL A 267 -3.12 -12.45 0.37
N MET A 268 -1.85 -12.19 0.65
CA MET A 268 -1.33 -10.84 0.86
C MET A 268 -0.41 -10.43 -0.28
N LEU A 269 -0.57 -9.19 -0.73
CA LEU A 269 0.28 -8.51 -1.71
C LEU A 269 0.72 -7.19 -1.09
N LYS A 270 1.97 -7.12 -0.60
CA LYS A 270 2.53 -5.93 0.04
C LYS A 270 3.55 -5.28 -0.89
N VAL A 271 3.27 -4.06 -1.38
CA VAL A 271 4.11 -3.30 -2.33
C VAL A 271 4.56 -4.14 -3.53
N VAL A 272 3.61 -4.91 -4.08
CA VAL A 272 3.82 -5.78 -5.25
C VAL A 272 3.17 -5.18 -6.49
N LEU A 273 1.87 -4.85 -6.36
CA LEU A 273 1.02 -4.50 -7.50
C LEU A 273 1.40 -3.15 -8.13
N HIS A 274 2.08 -2.27 -7.40
CA HIS A 274 2.59 -1.03 -7.96
C HIS A 274 3.62 -1.22 -9.09
N PHE A 275 4.33 -2.35 -9.18
CA PHE A 275 5.30 -2.64 -10.23
C PHE A 275 4.65 -3.00 -11.57
N TRP A 276 3.35 -3.28 -11.58
CA TRP A 276 2.65 -3.88 -12.70
C TRP A 276 1.64 -2.93 -13.34
N SER A 277 1.32 -3.15 -14.62
CA SER A 277 0.21 -2.48 -15.30
C SER A 277 -1.14 -2.90 -14.72
N ASP A 278 -2.20 -2.13 -15.03
CA ASP A 278 -3.56 -2.42 -14.54
C ASP A 278 -4.07 -3.79 -15.03
N GLU A 279 -3.75 -4.18 -16.27
CA GLU A 279 -4.09 -5.49 -16.84
C GLU A 279 -3.39 -6.63 -16.10
N ASN A 280 -2.11 -6.44 -15.75
CA ASN A 280 -1.34 -7.42 -15.02
C ASN A 280 -1.81 -7.51 -13.56
N CYS A 281 -2.15 -6.40 -12.92
CA CYS A 281 -2.81 -6.40 -11.61
C CYS A 281 -4.10 -7.21 -11.62
N VAL A 282 -4.95 -7.05 -12.66
CA VAL A 282 -6.19 -7.83 -12.80
C VAL A 282 -5.89 -9.33 -12.95
N LYS A 283 -4.88 -9.72 -13.73
CA LYS A 283 -4.46 -11.13 -13.87
C LYS A 283 -3.99 -11.71 -12.55
N ILE A 284 -3.12 -11.00 -11.82
CA ILE A 284 -2.61 -11.42 -10.51
C ILE A 284 -3.77 -11.59 -9.52
N LEU A 285 -4.63 -10.59 -9.39
CA LEU A 285 -5.79 -10.64 -8.50
C LEU A 285 -6.78 -11.74 -8.88
N SER A 286 -6.90 -12.07 -10.16
CA SER A 286 -7.68 -13.23 -10.61
C SER A 286 -7.09 -14.56 -10.15
N GLN A 287 -5.76 -14.66 -10.01
CA GLN A 287 -5.13 -15.83 -9.38
C GLN A 287 -5.32 -15.83 -7.85
N CYS A 288 -5.21 -14.67 -7.20
CA CYS A 288 -5.50 -14.55 -5.77
C CYS A 288 -6.93 -15.03 -5.46
N LYS A 289 -7.89 -14.63 -6.29
CA LYS A 289 -9.29 -15.06 -6.21
C LYS A 289 -9.45 -16.58 -6.28
N LYS A 290 -8.64 -17.29 -7.09
CA LYS A 290 -8.69 -18.76 -7.18
C LYS A 290 -8.04 -19.44 -5.97
N ALA A 291 -7.08 -18.79 -5.32
CA ALA A 291 -6.34 -19.33 -4.19
C ALA A 291 -7.07 -19.18 -2.84
N ILE A 292 -7.99 -18.22 -2.73
CA ILE A 292 -8.76 -18.00 -1.50
C ILE A 292 -10.09 -18.79 -1.50
N PRO A 293 -10.59 -19.21 -0.32
CA PRO A 293 -11.91 -19.80 -0.21
C PRO A 293 -13.01 -18.72 -0.32
N SER A 294 -14.26 -19.13 -0.12
CA SER A 294 -15.38 -18.19 -0.11
C SER A 294 -15.26 -17.18 1.05
N ARG A 295 -15.94 -16.03 0.95
CA ARG A 295 -16.00 -15.05 2.05
C ARG A 295 -16.56 -15.64 3.35
N ALA A 296 -17.52 -16.57 3.26
CA ALA A 296 -18.11 -17.21 4.43
C ALA A 296 -17.10 -18.10 5.17
N ASP A 297 -16.15 -18.69 4.44
CA ASP A 297 -15.03 -19.45 4.99
C ASP A 297 -13.86 -18.54 5.40
N GLY A 298 -14.06 -17.21 5.34
CA GLY A 298 -13.09 -16.17 5.72
C GLY A 298 -12.08 -15.82 4.62
N GLY A 299 -12.36 -16.17 3.37
CA GLY A 299 -11.53 -15.86 2.21
C GLY A 299 -11.39 -14.36 1.95
N LYS A 300 -10.16 -13.86 1.86
CA LYS A 300 -9.87 -12.45 1.54
C LYS A 300 -8.51 -12.23 0.90
N VAL A 301 -8.38 -11.15 0.13
CA VAL A 301 -7.08 -10.63 -0.32
C VAL A 301 -6.74 -9.39 0.50
N ILE A 302 -5.50 -9.31 0.98
CA ILE A 302 -4.97 -8.18 1.73
C ILE A 302 -3.97 -7.47 0.83
N ILE A 303 -4.20 -6.19 0.54
CA ILE A 303 -3.30 -5.39 -0.30
C ILE A 303 -2.76 -4.26 0.53
N ILE A 304 -1.43 -4.11 0.55
CA ILE A 304 -0.76 -3.04 1.27
C ILE A 304 0.09 -2.30 0.26
N ASP A 305 -0.38 -1.17 -0.23
CA ASP A 305 0.30 -0.43 -1.29
C ASP A 305 0.20 1.09 -1.08
N VAL A 306 1.02 1.84 -1.80
CA VAL A 306 0.96 3.30 -1.80
C VAL A 306 -0.28 3.75 -2.57
N VAL A 307 -1.03 4.68 -1.99
CA VAL A 307 -2.28 5.18 -2.59
C VAL A 307 -2.25 6.69 -2.69
N ILE A 308 -2.26 7.19 -3.92
CA ILE A 308 -2.28 8.63 -4.22
C ILE A 308 -3.55 9.25 -3.63
N GLY A 309 -3.40 10.41 -2.98
CA GLY A 309 -4.54 11.15 -2.43
C GLY A 309 -5.12 10.53 -1.16
N SER A 310 -4.48 9.51 -0.58
CA SER A 310 -4.92 8.99 0.72
C SER A 310 -4.69 10.00 1.85
N SER A 311 -3.69 10.89 1.70
CA SER A 311 -3.54 12.15 2.45
C SER A 311 -3.97 13.34 1.58
N THR A 312 -4.61 14.35 2.17
CA THR A 312 -5.13 15.51 1.43
C THR A 312 -4.12 16.64 1.23
N SER A 313 -3.06 16.69 2.03
CA SER A 313 -1.97 17.66 1.90
C SER A 313 -0.71 17.24 2.66
N GLY A 314 0.35 18.05 2.52
CA GLY A 314 1.58 17.93 3.30
C GLY A 314 2.59 16.90 2.78
N PRO A 315 3.65 16.62 3.57
CA PRO A 315 4.78 15.81 3.14
C PRO A 315 4.43 14.38 2.67
N ILE A 316 3.35 13.81 3.22
CA ILE A 316 2.89 12.46 2.83
C ILE A 316 2.37 12.46 1.39
N LEU A 317 1.59 13.46 1.00
CA LEU A 317 1.08 13.57 -0.37
C LEU A 317 2.24 13.84 -1.35
N GLU A 318 3.16 14.73 -1.01
CA GLU A 318 4.38 14.97 -1.80
C GLU A 318 5.18 13.68 -1.98
N THR A 319 5.33 12.87 -0.92
CA THR A 319 6.00 11.56 -0.99
C THR A 319 5.27 10.58 -1.91
N GLN A 320 3.94 10.52 -1.87
CA GLN A 320 3.15 9.66 -2.78
C GLN A 320 3.39 10.00 -4.24
N LEU A 321 3.41 11.29 -4.58
CA LEU A 321 3.64 11.77 -5.94
C LEU A 321 5.09 11.54 -6.39
N LEU A 322 6.06 11.71 -5.49
CA LEU A 322 7.47 11.39 -5.79
C LEU A 322 7.69 9.88 -5.99
N LEU A 323 6.99 9.03 -5.23
CA LEU A 323 7.01 7.59 -5.45
C LEU A 323 6.40 7.21 -6.80
N ASP A 324 5.35 7.91 -7.26
CA ASP A 324 4.80 7.72 -8.61
C ASP A 324 5.79 8.14 -9.70
N MET A 325 6.49 9.26 -9.51
CA MET A 325 7.58 9.66 -10.42
C MET A 325 8.72 8.64 -10.43
N ILE A 326 9.07 8.02 -9.30
CA ILE A 326 10.04 6.93 -9.26
C ILE A 326 9.54 5.73 -10.06
N MET A 327 8.24 5.38 -9.97
CA MET A 327 7.66 4.32 -10.78
C MET A 327 7.76 4.63 -12.27
N LEU A 328 7.44 5.86 -12.68
CA LEU A 328 7.58 6.30 -14.08
C LEU A 328 9.03 6.24 -14.57
N VAL A 329 9.98 6.72 -13.77
CA VAL A 329 11.39 6.84 -14.19
C VAL A 329 12.08 5.49 -14.29
N ASN A 330 11.82 4.59 -13.33
CA ASN A 330 12.64 3.39 -13.15
C ASN A 330 11.92 2.10 -13.52
N PHE A 331 10.59 2.11 -13.62
CA PHE A 331 9.77 0.92 -13.76
C PHE A 331 8.66 1.12 -14.80
N GLN A 332 7.92 0.05 -15.11
CA GLN A 332 6.70 0.12 -15.95
C GLN A 332 5.40 0.20 -15.13
N GLY A 333 5.54 0.27 -13.81
CA GLY A 333 4.46 0.37 -12.84
C GLY A 333 3.99 1.79 -12.59
N ARG A 334 3.06 1.96 -11.64
CA ARG A 334 2.60 3.27 -11.16
C ARG A 334 1.99 3.18 -9.78
N GLN A 335 1.96 4.31 -9.07
CA GLN A 335 1.10 4.48 -7.90
C GLN A 335 -0.32 4.80 -8.35
N ARG A 336 -1.29 4.30 -7.60
CA ARG A 336 -2.72 4.35 -7.95
C ARG A 336 -3.52 5.12 -6.92
N ASP A 337 -4.56 5.81 -7.34
CA ASP A 337 -5.54 6.35 -6.40
C ASP A 337 -6.59 5.28 -6.01
N GLU A 338 -7.54 5.63 -5.15
CA GLU A 338 -8.59 4.70 -4.75
C GLU A 338 -9.54 4.29 -5.90
N ASN A 339 -9.78 5.19 -6.87
CA ASN A 339 -10.67 4.91 -8.00
C ASN A 339 -10.04 3.88 -8.94
N ASP A 340 -8.74 4.02 -9.22
CA ASP A 340 -7.93 3.05 -9.95
C ASP A 340 -8.02 1.67 -9.29
N TRP A 341 -7.80 1.61 -7.96
CA TRP A 341 -7.91 0.36 -7.19
C TRP A 341 -9.30 -0.26 -7.27
N SER A 342 -10.35 0.55 -7.06
CA SER A 342 -11.75 0.13 -7.15
C SER A 342 -12.07 -0.50 -8.51
N HIS A 343 -11.56 0.10 -9.60
CA HIS A 343 -11.74 -0.41 -10.95
C HIS A 343 -11.02 -1.74 -11.17
N ILE A 344 -9.77 -1.85 -10.72
CA ILE A 344 -8.97 -3.07 -10.81
C ILE A 344 -9.63 -4.22 -10.03
N PHE A 345 -10.09 -3.97 -8.80
CA PHE A 345 -10.78 -4.99 -7.99
C PHE A 345 -12.04 -5.49 -8.68
N LYS A 346 -12.86 -4.58 -9.23
CA LYS A 346 -14.06 -4.93 -9.99
C LYS A 346 -13.74 -5.76 -11.22
N LYS A 347 -12.74 -5.36 -12.01
CA LYS A 347 -12.30 -6.11 -13.20
C LYS A 347 -11.75 -7.50 -12.87
N ALA A 348 -11.08 -7.65 -11.72
CA ALA A 348 -10.63 -8.95 -11.22
C ALA A 348 -11.77 -9.82 -10.64
N GLY A 349 -13.02 -9.32 -10.67
CA GLY A 349 -14.20 -10.03 -10.21
C GLY A 349 -14.34 -10.05 -8.69
N PHE A 350 -13.73 -9.10 -7.99
CA PHE A 350 -14.11 -8.75 -6.63
C PHE A 350 -15.22 -7.71 -6.65
N SER A 351 -15.94 -7.64 -5.55
CA SER A 351 -17.25 -6.98 -5.47
C SER A 351 -17.34 -6.01 -4.30
N GLU A 352 -16.48 -6.18 -3.30
CA GLU A 352 -16.37 -5.28 -2.16
C GLU A 352 -14.90 -5.19 -1.75
N TYR A 353 -14.49 -3.99 -1.36
CA TYR A 353 -13.23 -3.77 -0.67
C TYR A 353 -13.46 -2.78 0.47
N LYS A 354 -12.58 -2.83 1.45
CA LYS A 354 -12.52 -1.88 2.56
C LYS A 354 -11.09 -1.38 2.69
N ILE A 355 -10.92 -0.06 2.75
CA ILE A 355 -9.70 0.55 3.28
C ILE A 355 -9.72 0.38 4.79
N VAL A 356 -8.95 -0.57 5.30
CA VAL A 356 -8.85 -0.89 6.74
C VAL A 356 -8.15 0.25 7.46
N LYS A 357 -7.07 0.78 6.88
CA LYS A 357 -6.27 1.85 7.47
C LYS A 357 -5.45 2.58 6.40
N LYS A 358 -5.23 3.86 6.63
CA LYS A 358 -4.20 4.67 5.97
C LYS A 358 -2.99 4.77 6.90
N LEU A 359 -1.84 4.26 6.46
CA LEU A 359 -0.57 4.17 7.20
C LEU A 359 0.51 4.98 6.47
N GLY A 360 0.64 6.26 6.82
CA GLY A 360 1.54 7.18 6.11
C GLY A 360 1.13 7.28 4.64
N ALA A 361 2.06 6.98 3.73
CA ALA A 361 1.80 6.97 2.29
C ALA A 361 0.99 5.75 1.80
N ARG A 362 0.88 4.69 2.62
CA ARG A 362 0.30 3.40 2.26
C ARG A 362 -1.14 3.26 2.74
N CYS A 363 -1.93 2.44 2.06
CA CYS A 363 -3.22 1.97 2.53
C CYS A 363 -3.20 0.45 2.69
N VAL A 364 -3.96 -0.04 3.67
CA VAL A 364 -4.27 -1.46 3.83
C VAL A 364 -5.69 -1.69 3.34
N PHE A 365 -5.83 -2.48 2.29
CA PHE A 365 -7.11 -2.93 1.75
C PHE A 365 -7.41 -4.34 2.20
N GLU A 366 -8.66 -4.59 2.54
CA GLU A 366 -9.25 -5.93 2.59
C GLU A 366 -10.21 -6.05 1.41
N VAL A 367 -9.96 -7.00 0.51
CA VAL A 367 -10.75 -7.23 -0.70
C VAL A 367 -11.42 -8.60 -0.61
N VAL A 368 -12.73 -8.65 -0.81
CA VAL A 368 -13.53 -9.87 -0.57
C VAL A 368 -14.48 -10.17 -1.72
N LEU A 369 -14.84 -11.45 -1.83
CA LEU A 369 -15.85 -11.93 -2.76
C LEU A 369 -17.24 -11.79 -2.15
N HIS A 370 -18.18 -11.20 -2.88
CA HIS A 370 -19.59 -11.16 -2.54
C HIS A 370 -20.26 -12.41 -3.13
N PHE A 371 -19.82 -13.57 -2.66
CA PHE A 371 -20.52 -14.83 -2.91
C PHE A 371 -21.13 -15.33 -1.61
N TRP A 372 -22.30 -14.79 -1.26
CA TRP A 372 -23.17 -15.45 -0.30
C TRP A 372 -23.96 -16.49 -1.08
N SER A 373 -23.58 -17.77 -0.99
CA SER A 373 -24.50 -18.84 -1.38
C SER A 373 -25.72 -18.83 -0.45
N ASP A 374 -26.80 -19.52 -0.82
CA ASP A 374 -27.97 -19.66 0.06
C ASP A 374 -27.58 -20.29 1.40
N GLU A 375 -26.65 -21.26 1.37
CA GLU A 375 -26.07 -21.86 2.58
C GLU A 375 -25.30 -20.84 3.43
N ASN A 376 -24.59 -19.90 2.80
CA ASN A 376 -23.88 -18.85 3.50
C ASN A 376 -24.86 -17.86 4.17
N CYS A 377 -25.93 -17.46 3.47
CA CYS A 377 -27.00 -16.65 4.05
C CYS A 377 -27.61 -17.34 5.28
N VAL A 378 -27.87 -18.65 5.19
CA VAL A 378 -28.38 -19.45 6.31
C VAL A 378 -27.44 -19.42 7.51
N LYS A 379 -26.13 -19.66 7.30
CA LYS A 379 -25.13 -19.66 8.38
C LYS A 379 -25.04 -18.32 9.11
N ILE A 380 -24.99 -17.21 8.36
CA ILE A 380 -24.96 -15.86 8.96
C ILE A 380 -26.23 -15.63 9.78
N LEU A 381 -27.40 -15.92 9.21
CA LEU A 381 -28.67 -15.63 9.86
C LEU A 381 -28.83 -16.48 11.12
N ALA A 382 -28.42 -17.75 11.09
CA ALA A 382 -28.40 -18.62 12.26
C ALA A 382 -27.43 -18.10 13.35
N GLN A 383 -26.27 -17.56 12.96
CA GLN A 383 -25.33 -16.95 13.90
C GLN A 383 -25.87 -15.65 14.50
N ARG A 384 -26.47 -14.78 13.68
CA ARG A 384 -27.07 -13.51 14.13
C ARG A 384 -28.29 -13.74 15.01
N LYS A 385 -29.09 -14.77 14.72
CA LYS A 385 -30.21 -15.21 15.58
C LYS A 385 -29.75 -15.47 17.01
N LYS A 386 -28.57 -16.09 17.21
CA LYS A 386 -28.01 -16.35 18.54
C LYS A 386 -27.60 -15.07 19.29
N ALA A 387 -27.40 -13.96 18.58
CA ALA A 387 -26.91 -12.70 19.12
C ALA A 387 -28.01 -11.64 19.34
N ILE A 388 -29.25 -11.92 18.94
CA ILE A 388 -30.39 -11.01 19.14
C ILE A 388 -31.29 -11.49 20.28
N PRO A 389 -31.99 -10.58 20.98
CA PRO A 389 -32.97 -10.93 22.01
C PRO A 389 -34.10 -11.81 21.46
N ALA A 390 -34.87 -12.42 22.36
CA ALA A 390 -36.08 -13.12 21.96
C ALA A 390 -37.05 -12.16 21.27
N ARG A 391 -37.94 -12.71 20.43
CA ARG A 391 -38.96 -11.91 19.74
C ARG A 391 -39.85 -11.12 20.71
N ALA A 392 -40.16 -11.70 21.87
CA ALA A 392 -40.92 -11.05 22.93
C ALA A 392 -40.27 -9.75 23.43
N ASP A 393 -38.94 -9.67 23.34
CA ASP A 393 -38.13 -8.52 23.75
C ASP A 393 -37.77 -7.61 22.56
N GLY A 394 -38.44 -7.78 21.42
CA GLY A 394 -38.27 -6.96 20.21
C GLY A 394 -37.11 -7.37 19.30
N GLY A 395 -36.48 -8.53 19.53
CA GLY A 395 -35.40 -9.04 18.67
C GLY A 395 -35.86 -9.30 17.24
N LYS A 396 -35.19 -8.69 16.26
CA LYS A 396 -35.45 -8.84 14.82
C LYS A 396 -34.16 -8.72 14.01
N VAL A 397 -34.12 -9.38 12.85
CA VAL A 397 -33.07 -9.21 11.84
C VAL A 397 -33.72 -8.54 10.63
N ILE A 398 -33.08 -7.50 10.10
CA ILE A 398 -33.55 -6.76 8.92
C ILE A 398 -32.53 -7.00 7.80
N ILE A 399 -33.00 -7.38 6.62
CA ILE A 399 -32.17 -7.57 5.42
C ILE A 399 -32.64 -6.59 4.35
N ILE A 400 -31.72 -5.84 3.75
CA ILE A 400 -32.05 -4.94 2.63
C ILE A 400 -31.40 -5.52 1.39
N ASP A 401 -32.21 -6.00 0.44
CA ASP A 401 -31.72 -6.60 -0.80
C ASP A 401 -32.71 -6.42 -1.98
N VAL A 402 -32.24 -6.65 -3.20
CA VAL A 402 -33.04 -6.68 -4.42
C VAL A 402 -33.74 -8.04 -4.52
N VAL A 403 -35.06 -8.05 -4.36
CA VAL A 403 -35.87 -9.28 -4.50
C VAL A 403 -36.52 -9.34 -5.88
N ILE A 404 -36.24 -10.39 -6.64
CA ILE A 404 -36.85 -10.61 -7.96
C ILE A 404 -38.34 -10.92 -7.78
N GLY A 405 -39.19 -10.28 -8.59
CA GLY A 405 -40.60 -10.69 -8.71
C GLY A 405 -41.47 -10.42 -7.48
N SER A 406 -41.05 -9.51 -6.59
CA SER A 406 -41.83 -9.15 -5.40
C SER A 406 -43.26 -8.74 -5.76
N ARG A 407 -44.25 -8.99 -4.88
CA ARG A 407 -45.70 -8.75 -5.14
C ARG A 407 -46.08 -7.38 -5.73
N SER A 408 -45.23 -6.37 -5.63
CA SER A 408 -45.44 -5.01 -6.18
C SER A 408 -44.84 -4.76 -7.59
N SER A 409 -44.17 -5.74 -8.20
CA SER A 409 -43.43 -5.57 -9.47
C SER A 409 -43.65 -6.74 -10.44
N THR A 410 -44.91 -7.06 -10.73
CA THR A 410 -45.29 -8.13 -11.66
C THR A 410 -45.17 -7.76 -13.14
N SER A 411 -44.95 -6.47 -13.46
CA SER A 411 -44.63 -5.97 -14.80
C SER A 411 -44.05 -4.54 -14.76
N GLY A 412 -43.37 -4.11 -15.83
CA GLY A 412 -42.89 -2.73 -16.00
C GLY A 412 -41.39 -2.51 -15.70
N PRO A 413 -40.92 -1.24 -15.75
CA PRO A 413 -39.50 -0.89 -15.76
C PRO A 413 -38.73 -1.28 -14.49
N ILE A 414 -39.43 -1.46 -13.37
CA ILE A 414 -38.82 -1.92 -12.11
C ILE A 414 -38.45 -3.40 -12.19
N LEU A 415 -39.31 -4.25 -12.78
CA LEU A 415 -39.01 -5.67 -12.96
C LEU A 415 -37.88 -5.86 -13.99
N GLU A 416 -37.88 -5.06 -15.05
CA GLU A 416 -36.80 -5.03 -16.03
C GLU A 416 -35.45 -4.66 -15.37
N ALA A 417 -35.42 -3.61 -14.54
CA ALA A 417 -34.22 -3.25 -13.79
C ALA A 417 -33.77 -4.35 -12.81
N GLN A 418 -34.70 -5.06 -12.17
CA GLN A 418 -34.40 -6.20 -11.29
C GLN A 418 -33.78 -7.36 -12.07
N LEU A 419 -34.33 -7.72 -13.23
CA LEU A 419 -33.82 -8.78 -14.09
C LEU A 419 -32.47 -8.42 -14.74
N LEU A 420 -32.27 -7.15 -15.11
CA LEU A 420 -30.98 -6.65 -15.58
C LEU A 420 -29.93 -6.70 -14.47
N MET A 421 -30.29 -6.35 -13.24
CA MET A 421 -29.41 -6.52 -12.08
C MET A 421 -29.10 -8.00 -11.82
N ASP A 422 -30.06 -8.91 -11.95
CA ASP A 422 -29.82 -10.34 -11.82
C ASP A 422 -28.85 -10.86 -12.89
N MET A 423 -29.06 -10.49 -14.16
CA MET A 423 -28.11 -10.80 -15.24
C MET A 423 -26.72 -10.21 -14.98
N LEU A 424 -26.63 -8.98 -14.47
CA LEU A 424 -25.37 -8.36 -14.08
C LEU A 424 -24.69 -9.13 -12.94
N MET A 425 -25.46 -9.61 -11.96
CA MET A 425 -24.97 -10.47 -10.88
C MET A 425 -24.43 -11.82 -11.41
N LEU A 426 -25.12 -12.40 -12.38
CA LEU A 426 -24.74 -13.66 -13.00
C LEU A 426 -23.45 -13.53 -13.81
N VAL A 427 -23.38 -12.52 -14.69
CA VAL A 427 -22.25 -12.34 -15.62
C VAL A 427 -20.98 -11.89 -14.90
N ASN A 428 -21.08 -10.89 -14.00
CA ASN A 428 -19.89 -10.29 -13.40
C ASN A 428 -19.45 -10.95 -12.10
N PHE A 429 -20.39 -11.55 -11.37
CA PHE A 429 -20.14 -12.04 -10.01
C PHE A 429 -20.42 -13.54 -9.83
N ARG A 430 -20.86 -14.24 -10.89
CA ARG A 430 -21.35 -15.64 -10.84
C ARG A 430 -22.39 -15.85 -9.72
N SER A 431 -23.19 -14.83 -9.44
CA SER A 431 -24.20 -14.80 -8.39
C SER A 431 -25.59 -14.65 -9.00
N ARG A 432 -26.64 -14.70 -8.18
CA ARG A 432 -28.01 -14.37 -8.59
C ARG A 432 -28.69 -13.52 -7.55
N GLN A 433 -29.64 -12.71 -7.98
CA GLN A 433 -30.65 -12.14 -7.11
C GLN A 433 -31.63 -13.25 -6.71
N ARG A 434 -32.21 -13.09 -5.52
CA ARG A 434 -33.11 -14.07 -4.91
C ARG A 434 -34.54 -13.60 -5.03
N ASP A 435 -35.45 -14.52 -5.28
CA ASP A 435 -36.88 -14.22 -5.20
C ASP A 435 -37.40 -14.35 -3.75
N GLU A 436 -38.71 -14.12 -3.56
CA GLU A 436 -39.35 -14.24 -2.25
C GLU A 436 -39.27 -15.67 -1.69
N ASN A 437 -39.29 -16.70 -2.54
CA ASN A 437 -39.26 -18.10 -2.12
C ASN A 437 -37.85 -18.50 -1.66
N ASP A 438 -36.82 -18.06 -2.38
CA ASP A 438 -35.43 -18.25 -2.00
C ASP A 438 -35.15 -17.68 -0.61
N TRP A 439 -35.58 -16.44 -0.36
CA TRP A 439 -35.43 -15.81 0.96
C TRP A 439 -36.24 -16.53 2.04
N SER A 440 -37.47 -16.96 1.73
CA SER A 440 -38.31 -17.78 2.63
C SER A 440 -37.56 -19.03 3.10
N ASP A 441 -36.97 -19.75 2.16
CA ASP A 441 -36.26 -21.00 2.44
C ASP A 441 -34.98 -20.75 3.26
N ILE A 442 -34.26 -19.68 2.96
CA ILE A 442 -33.07 -19.26 3.72
C ILE A 442 -33.46 -18.93 5.17
N PHE A 443 -34.51 -18.13 5.41
CA PHE A 443 -34.95 -17.77 6.75
C PHE A 443 -35.37 -19.01 7.56
N LYS A 444 -36.15 -19.91 6.96
CA LYS A 444 -36.58 -21.15 7.60
C LYS A 444 -35.39 -22.04 7.97
N LYS A 445 -34.44 -22.24 7.04
CA LYS A 445 -33.21 -23.00 7.28
C LYS A 445 -32.32 -22.38 8.36
N ALA A 446 -32.33 -21.04 8.47
CA ALA A 446 -31.65 -20.31 9.54
C ALA A 446 -32.39 -20.37 10.91
N GLY A 447 -33.56 -21.00 10.95
CA GLY A 447 -34.36 -21.22 12.15
C GLY A 447 -35.30 -20.07 12.50
N PHE A 448 -35.61 -19.16 11.59
CA PHE A 448 -36.64 -18.13 11.83
C PHE A 448 -38.03 -18.73 11.57
N SER A 449 -38.93 -18.55 12.53
CA SER A 449 -40.31 -19.06 12.45
C SER A 449 -41.25 -18.15 11.67
N GLU A 450 -40.90 -16.87 11.54
CA GLU A 450 -41.66 -15.85 10.81
C GLU A 450 -40.70 -14.89 10.10
N TYR A 451 -41.10 -14.42 8.92
CA TYR A 451 -40.43 -13.37 8.15
C TYR A 451 -41.52 -12.51 7.47
N LYS A 452 -41.26 -11.23 7.16
CA LYS A 452 -42.30 -10.36 6.61
C LYS A 452 -42.17 -9.98 5.13
N ILE A 453 -41.06 -9.60 4.52
CA ILE A 453 -41.07 -8.91 3.21
C ILE A 453 -41.99 -7.67 3.18
N VAL A 454 -41.36 -6.52 3.39
CA VAL A 454 -42.00 -5.24 3.19
C VAL A 454 -41.69 -4.80 1.77
N SER A 455 -42.68 -4.28 1.05
CA SER A 455 -42.50 -3.74 -0.28
C SER A 455 -43.02 -2.31 -0.25
N ASN A 456 -42.11 -1.33 -0.31
CA ASN A 456 -42.28 0.13 -0.21
C ASN A 456 -41.79 0.75 1.11
N TRP A 457 -41.41 2.02 0.98
CA TRP A 457 -40.67 2.93 1.87
C TRP A 457 -41.24 3.19 3.28
N GLU A 458 -41.93 2.24 3.92
CA GLU A 458 -42.50 2.40 5.27
C GLU A 458 -41.50 2.10 6.41
N LEU A 459 -40.24 2.47 6.21
CA LEU A 459 -39.32 2.66 7.32
C LEU A 459 -38.93 4.14 7.26
N ASP A 460 -39.67 4.96 8.02
CA ASP A 460 -39.26 6.33 8.34
C ASP A 460 -38.02 6.25 9.23
N VAL A 461 -36.89 6.02 8.59
CA VAL A 461 -35.57 6.28 9.15
C VAL A 461 -35.10 7.50 8.40
N SER A 462 -35.19 8.64 9.06
CA SER A 462 -34.85 9.98 8.60
C SER A 462 -33.42 10.10 8.03
N SER A 463 -33.14 9.57 6.85
CA SER A 463 -32.04 9.99 5.98
C SER A 463 -32.22 9.46 4.56
N ARG A 464 -32.02 10.35 3.58
CA ARG A 464 -32.22 10.14 2.14
C ARG A 464 -31.29 9.05 1.58
N SER A 465 -31.83 7.95 1.05
CA SER A 465 -31.29 7.15 -0.08
C SER A 465 -32.28 6.04 -0.48
N ILE A 466 -32.40 5.79 -1.79
CA ILE A 466 -33.37 4.86 -2.40
C ILE A 466 -32.88 3.41 -2.30
N HIS A 467 -33.53 2.58 -1.47
CA HIS A 467 -33.47 1.12 -1.53
C HIS A 467 -34.81 0.50 -1.08
N LYS A 468 -35.28 -0.55 -1.78
CA LYS A 468 -36.41 -1.40 -1.33
C LYS A 468 -35.99 -2.12 -0.04
N VAL A 469 -36.84 -2.08 0.98
CA VAL A 469 -36.58 -2.57 2.33
C VAL A 469 -37.38 -3.85 2.58
N VAL A 470 -36.73 -4.96 2.95
CA VAL A 470 -37.41 -6.20 3.36
C VAL A 470 -37.33 -6.29 4.90
N CYS A 471 -38.46 -6.28 5.61
CA CYS A 471 -38.47 -6.64 7.04
C CYS A 471 -38.54 -8.15 7.25
#